data_AF-A0A942RMW6-F1
#
_entry.id   AF-A0A942RMW6-F1
#
_cell.length_a   1.000
_cell.length_b   1.000
_cell.length_c   1.000
_cell.angle_alpha   90.00
_cell.angle_beta   90.00
_cell.angle_gamma   90.00
#
_symmetry.space_group_name_H-M   'P 1'
#
loop_
_entity.id
_entity.type
_entity.pdbx_description
1 polymer ?
#
loop_
_entity_poly.entity_id
_entity_poly.type
_entity_poly.pdbx_seq_one_letter_code
_entity_poly.pdbx_strand_id
1 'polypeptide(L)' 'ISLEKVKACHLNDSKMPEGSFKDRHEILGQGEIGFGPLLELISHPRLRHLPFILETPGELEHYGEEIAAIRAALEKTTG' A
#
# COMPACT_ATOMS: atom_id res chain seq x y z
N ILE A 1 9.87 -18.32 2.12
CA ILE A 1 9.42 -17.83 3.45
C ILE A 1 7.95 -18.20 3.61
N SER A 2 7.50 -18.69 4.79
CA SER A 2 6.07 -18.93 5.05
C SER A 2 5.36 -17.62 5.40
N LEU A 3 4.12 -17.46 4.96
CA LEU A 3 3.27 -16.29 5.30
C LEU A 3 3.05 -16.14 6.81
N GLU A 4 3.11 -17.23 7.59
CA GLU A 4 3.02 -17.17 9.06
C GLU A 4 4.15 -16.38 9.72
N LYS A 5 5.29 -16.26 9.02
CA LYS A 5 6.44 -15.46 9.46
C LYS A 5 6.34 -13.99 9.07
N VAL A 6 5.40 -13.61 8.20
CA VAL A 6 5.15 -12.21 7.84
C VAL A 6 4.40 -11.56 8.99
N LYS A 7 4.95 -10.47 9.53
CA LYS A 7 4.41 -9.76 10.71
C LYS A 7 3.95 -8.34 10.40
N ALA A 8 4.35 -7.78 9.27
CA ALA A 8 3.97 -6.46 8.80
C ALA A 8 4.16 -6.39 7.28
N CYS A 9 3.53 -5.40 6.66
CA CYS A 9 3.77 -5.05 5.26
C CYS A 9 4.07 -3.56 5.18
N HIS A 10 5.19 -3.20 4.57
CA HIS A 10 5.39 -1.81 4.16
C HIS A 10 4.64 -1.63 2.84
N LEU A 11 3.78 -0.64 2.78
CA LEU A 11 2.87 -0.41 1.67
C LEU A 11 3.28 0.88 0.98
N ASN A 12 3.99 0.72 -0.13
CA ASN A 12 4.52 1.83 -0.90
C ASN A 12 4.20 1.60 -2.38
N ASP A 13 3.89 2.67 -3.10
CA ASP A 13 3.95 2.63 -4.56
C ASP A 13 5.41 2.82 -5.01
N SER A 14 5.71 2.57 -6.28
CA SER A 14 7.06 2.68 -6.84
C SER A 14 7.13 3.78 -7.89
N LYS A 15 8.10 4.70 -7.79
CA LYS A 15 8.43 5.65 -8.87
C LYS A 15 9.07 4.98 -10.09
N MET A 16 9.45 3.71 -9.96
CA MET A 16 10.34 3.04 -10.90
C MET A 16 9.66 1.79 -11.50
N PRO A 17 9.94 1.50 -12.79
CA PRO A 17 9.43 0.30 -13.44
C PRO A 17 9.88 -1.00 -12.76
N GLU A 18 9.13 -2.07 -13.00
CA GLU A 18 9.49 -3.43 -12.59
C GLU A 18 10.91 -3.80 -13.03
N GLY A 19 11.67 -4.45 -12.14
CA GLY A 19 13.03 -4.91 -12.44
C GLY A 19 14.09 -3.81 -12.50
N SER A 20 13.77 -2.59 -12.06
CA SER A 20 14.73 -1.46 -12.05
C SER A 20 15.78 -1.53 -10.93
N PHE A 21 15.58 -2.37 -9.91
CA PHE A 21 16.43 -2.50 -8.71
C PHE A 21 16.65 -1.18 -7.95
N LYS A 22 15.72 -0.22 -8.11
CA LYS A 22 15.75 1.07 -7.42
C LYS A 22 14.64 1.16 -6.40
N ASP A 23 15.01 1.50 -5.18
CA ASP A 23 14.10 1.68 -4.07
C ASP A 23 13.69 3.15 -3.95
N ARG A 24 12.60 3.52 -4.64
CA ARG A 24 12.07 4.89 -4.71
C ARG A 24 10.57 4.84 -4.56
N HIS A 25 10.11 5.07 -3.33
CA HIS A 25 8.70 5.07 -2.99
C HIS A 25 7.98 6.26 -3.63
N GLU A 26 6.72 6.05 -3.98
CA GLU A 26 5.79 7.10 -4.43
C GLU A 26 4.51 7.08 -3.60
N ILE A 27 3.79 8.20 -3.62
CA ILE A 27 2.42 8.32 -3.11
C ILE A 27 1.54 7.23 -3.74
N LEU A 28 0.68 6.62 -2.93
CA LEU A 28 -0.18 5.53 -3.37
C LEU A 28 -1.02 5.91 -4.60
N GLY A 29 -0.87 5.16 -5.68
CA GLY A 29 -1.61 5.39 -6.92
C GLY A 29 -0.98 6.37 -7.89
N GLN A 30 0.14 7.00 -7.51
CA GLN A 30 0.90 7.90 -8.38
C GLN A 30 2.16 7.24 -8.95
N GLY A 31 2.48 6.02 -8.53
CA GLY A 31 3.59 5.24 -9.06
C GLY A 31 3.16 4.17 -10.06
N GLU A 32 4.11 3.31 -10.41
CA GLU A 32 4.00 2.25 -11.41
C GLU A 32 3.19 1.04 -10.91
N ILE A 33 3.02 0.85 -9.59
CA ILE A 33 2.19 -0.23 -9.04
C ILE A 33 0.71 0.18 -9.11
N GLY A 34 0.42 1.43 -8.74
CA GLY A 34 -0.91 2.00 -8.82
C GLY A 34 -1.85 1.59 -7.67
N PHE A 35 -2.95 2.33 -7.54
CA PHE A 35 -3.80 2.27 -6.36
C PHE A 35 -4.59 0.96 -6.25
N GLY A 36 -5.09 0.44 -7.38
CA GLY A 36 -5.90 -0.78 -7.43
C GLY A 36 -5.16 -2.01 -6.87
N PRO A 37 -3.98 -2.36 -7.40
CA PRO A 37 -3.19 -3.49 -6.89
C PRO A 37 -2.80 -3.33 -5.40
N LEU A 38 -2.50 -2.11 -4.96
CA LEU A 38 -2.22 -1.83 -3.55
C LEU A 38 -3.46 -2.09 -2.67
N LEU A 39 -4.65 -1.72 -3.15
CA LEU A 39 -5.91 -1.98 -2.45
C LEU A 39 -6.24 -3.48 -2.39
N GLU A 40 -5.96 -4.23 -3.45
CA GLU A 40 -6.06 -5.69 -3.49
C GLU A 40 -5.14 -6.34 -2.44
N LEU A 41 -3.90 -5.86 -2.32
CA LEU A 41 -2.95 -6.35 -1.32
C LEU A 41 -3.45 -6.12 0.12
N ILE A 42 -3.95 -4.92 0.42
CA ILE A 42 -4.46 -4.54 1.74
C ILE A 42 -5.70 -5.38 2.12
N SER A 43 -6.60 -5.61 1.16
CA SER A 43 -7.85 -6.35 1.38
C SER A 43 -7.68 -7.87 1.35
N HIS A 44 -6.53 -8.37 0.88
CA HIS A 44 -6.30 -9.79 0.68
C HIS A 44 -6.55 -10.61 1.97
N PRO A 45 -7.38 -11.68 1.94
CA PRO A 45 -7.80 -12.40 3.16
C PRO A 45 -6.65 -12.92 4.03
N ARG A 46 -5.52 -13.26 3.41
CA ARG A 46 -4.31 -13.77 4.08
C ARG A 46 -3.41 -12.67 4.64
N LEU A 47 -3.67 -11.40 4.33
CA LEU A 47 -2.79 -10.27 4.68
C LEU A 47 -3.51 -9.17 5.45
N ARG A 48 -4.83 -9.00 5.28
CA ARG A 48 -5.64 -7.92 5.91
C ARG A 48 -5.57 -7.83 7.44
N HIS A 49 -5.05 -8.87 8.10
CA HIS A 49 -4.86 -8.90 9.55
C HIS A 49 -3.49 -8.36 9.99
N LEU A 50 -2.58 -8.11 9.04
CA LEU A 50 -1.26 -7.57 9.29
C LEU A 50 -1.32 -6.04 9.44
N PRO A 51 -0.40 -5.45 10.22
CA PRO A 51 -0.16 -4.02 10.14
C PRO A 51 0.44 -3.65 8.79
N PHE A 52 -0.13 -2.60 8.18
CA PHE A 52 0.41 -1.96 6.97
C PHE A 52 1.02 -0.60 7.36
N ILE A 53 2.23 -0.34 6.90
CA ILE A 53 3.03 0.85 7.25
C ILE A 53 3.32 1.63 5.98
N LEU A 54 2.97 2.91 5.95
CA LEU A 54 3.32 3.82 4.85
C LEU A 54 4.72 4.37 5.07
N GLU A 55 5.52 4.37 4.01
CA GLU A 55 6.83 5.04 3.93
C GLU A 55 6.90 5.89 2.65
N THR A 56 5.74 6.39 2.22
CA THR A 56 5.57 7.23 1.04
C THR A 56 6.23 8.61 1.27
N PRO A 57 6.64 9.32 0.20
CA PRO A 57 7.18 10.67 0.34
C PRO A 57 6.08 11.63 0.82
N GLY A 58 6.33 12.36 1.91
CA GLY A 58 5.38 13.35 2.43
C GLY A 58 5.57 13.63 3.92
N GLU A 59 4.68 14.47 4.44
CA GLU A 59 4.54 14.78 5.88
C GLU A 59 3.28 14.11 6.45
N LEU A 60 3.09 14.19 7.77
CA LEU A 60 1.99 13.56 8.52
C LEU A 60 0.60 13.75 7.90
N GLU A 61 0.30 14.94 7.38
CA GLU A 61 -0.97 15.24 6.75
C GLU A 61 -1.23 14.37 5.51
N HIS A 62 -0.19 14.13 4.70
CA HIS A 62 -0.27 13.32 3.48
C HIS A 62 -0.56 11.85 3.82
N TYR A 63 0.07 11.32 4.87
CA TYR A 63 -0.25 9.98 5.36
C TYR A 63 -1.71 9.87 5.80
N GLY A 64 -2.25 10.91 6.42
CA GLY A 64 -3.67 10.98 6.79
C GLY A 64 -4.59 10.89 5.57
N GLU A 65 -4.27 11.61 4.50
CA GLU A 65 -5.02 11.59 3.24
C GLU A 65 -4.97 10.21 2.56
N GLU A 66 -3.79 9.59 2.48
CA GLU A 66 -3.60 8.25 1.90
C GLU A 66 -4.38 7.18 2.68
N ILE A 67 -4.32 7.22 4.01
CA ILE A 67 -5.08 6.31 4.87
C ILE A 67 -6.59 6.53 4.69
N ALA A 68 -7.04 7.77 4.59
CA ALA A 68 -8.45 8.09 4.36
C ALA A 68 -8.92 7.57 3.00
N ALA A 69 -8.10 7.72 1.95
CA ALA A 69 -8.40 7.21 0.62
C ALA A 69 -8.53 5.68 0.60
N ILE A 70 -7.60 4.96 1.26
CA ILE A 70 -7.68 3.50 1.41
C ILE A 70 -8.99 3.09 2.10
N ARG A 71 -9.31 3.71 3.25
CA ARG A 71 -10.52 3.38 4.02
C ARG A 71 -11.79 3.60 3.19
N ALA A 72 -11.90 4.76 2.54
CA ALA A 72 -13.04 5.09 1.70
C ALA A 72 -13.20 4.12 0.52
N ALA A 73 -12.08 3.63 -0.05
CA ALA A 73 -12.11 2.67 -1.13
C ALA A 73 -12.57 1.27 -0.64
N LEU A 74 -12.09 0.81 0.52
CA LEU A 74 -12.51 -0.47 1.10
C LEU A 74 -13.99 -0.48 1.50
N GLU A 75 -14.52 0.62 2.02
CA GLU A 75 -15.94 0.75 2.36
C GLU A 75 -16.85 0.57 1.14
N LYS A 76 -16.46 1.11 -0.02
CA LYS A 76 -17.22 0.99 -1.28
C LYS A 76 -17.26 -0.43 -1.84
N THR A 77 -16.25 -1.25 -1.57
CA THR A 77 -16.17 -2.64 -2.05
C THR A 77 -16.99 -3.61 -1.18
N THR A 78 -17.48 -3.16 -0.02
CA THR A 78 -18.23 -3.99 0.93
C THR A 78 -19.76 -3.84 0.80
N GLY A 79 -20.24 -3.09 -0.20
CA GLY A 79 -21.66 -2.84 -0.50
C GLY A 79 -22.21 -3.70 -1.64
#